data_AF-A0A1B6FG45-F1
#
_entry.id   AF-A0A1B6FG45-F1
#
_cell.length_a   1.000
_cell.length_b   1.000
_cell.length_c   1.000
_cell.angle_alpha   90.00
_cell.angle_beta   90.00
_cell.angle_gamma   90.00
#
_symmetry.space_group_name_H-M   'P 1'
#
loop_
_entity.id
_entity.type
_entity.pdbx_description
1 polymer ?
#
loop_
_entity_poly.entity_id
_entity_poly.type
_entity_poly.pdbx_seq_one_letter_code
_entity_poly.pdbx_strand_id
1 'polypeptide(L)'
;ETKVRHIFLYHHKASTGPRALMGLFMPATKRALVVILDSVRTNQMPNLTSLIAAEKTAKLNKGKDADELPETELSFEVRVETEFRQACRQIQRALQAYR
;
A
#
# COMPACT_ATOMS: atom_id res chain seq x y z
N GLU A 1 -14.22 19.04 -15.01
CA GLU A 1 -13.75 17.67 -15.26
C GLU A 1 -13.84 16.87 -13.97
N THR A 2 -14.76 15.91 -13.88
CA THR A 2 -15.00 15.12 -12.67
C THR A 2 -13.84 14.14 -12.49
N LYS A 3 -12.87 14.48 -11.61
CA LYS A 3 -11.73 13.60 -11.30
C LYS A 3 -12.26 12.23 -10.86
N VAL A 4 -12.05 11.21 -11.69
CA VAL A 4 -12.41 9.83 -11.40
C VAL A 4 -11.61 9.38 -10.18
N ARG A 5 -12.29 8.81 -9.17
CA ARG A 5 -11.63 8.29 -7.97
C ARG A 5 -11.07 6.91 -8.29
N HIS A 6 -9.76 6.80 -8.35
CA HIS A 6 -9.08 5.53 -8.58
C HIS A 6 -8.74 4.85 -7.26
N ILE A 7 -8.92 3.53 -7.22
CA ILE A 7 -8.40 2.65 -6.17
C ILE A 7 -7.43 1.71 -6.86
N PHE A 8 -6.24 1.55 -6.29
CA PHE A 8 -5.22 0.66 -6.82
C PHE A 8 -5.06 -0.53 -5.87
N LEU A 9 -5.21 -1.74 -6.41
CA LEU A 9 -4.92 -2.98 -5.70
C LEU A 9 -3.67 -3.60 -6.31
N TYR A 10 -2.62 -3.73 -5.48
CA TYR A 10 -1.40 -4.43 -5.78
C TYR A 10 -1.39 -5.75 -5.05
N HIS A 11 -1.05 -6.84 -5.74
CA HIS A 11 -0.87 -8.14 -5.14
C HIS A 11 0.40 -8.78 -5.70
N HIS A 12 1.32 -9.10 -4.81
CA HIS A 12 2.56 -9.77 -5.13
C HIS A 12 2.73 -10.98 -4.23
N LYS A 13 2.79 -12.17 -4.82
CA LYS A 13 3.09 -13.41 -4.11
C LYS A 13 4.58 -13.70 -4.26
N ALA A 14 5.25 -14.05 -3.16
CA ALA A 14 6.63 -14.48 -3.20
C ALA A 14 6.77 -15.77 -4.03
N SER A 15 7.86 -15.88 -4.79
CA SER A 15 8.17 -17.09 -5.56
C SER A 15 8.50 -18.28 -4.66
N THR A 16 9.05 -18.02 -3.48
CA THR A 16 9.44 -19.04 -2.50
C THR A 16 8.60 -18.92 -1.23
N GLY A 17 7.60 -19.79 -1.09
CA GLY A 17 6.79 -19.93 0.12
C GLY A 17 5.41 -19.26 0.09
N PRO A 18 4.67 -19.30 1.21
CA PRO A 18 3.30 -18.78 1.29
C PRO A 18 3.25 -17.26 1.45
N ARG A 19 4.38 -16.54 1.36
CA ARG A 19 4.44 -15.10 1.60
C ARG A 19 3.77 -14.33 0.48
N ALA A 20 3.04 -13.29 0.83
CA ALA A 20 2.43 -12.39 -0.13
C ALA A 20 2.35 -10.97 0.43
N LEU A 21 2.44 -9.98 -0.43
CA LEU A 21 2.20 -8.58 -0.13
C LEU A 21 0.99 -8.12 -0.92
N MET A 22 0.02 -7.54 -0.22
CA MET A 22 -1.17 -6.97 -0.80
C MET A 22 -1.25 -5.49 -0.40
N GLY A 23 -1.18 -4.59 -1.37
CA GLY A 23 -1.27 -3.15 -1.14
C GLY A 23 -2.55 -2.59 -1.74
N LEU A 24 -3.39 -1.98 -0.92
CA LEU A 24 -4.57 -1.24 -1.34
C LEU A 24 -4.31 0.25 -1.17
N PHE A 25 -4.23 0.99 -2.27
CA PHE A 25 -3.96 2.42 -2.28
C PHE A 25 -5.21 3.18 -2.71
N MET A 26 -5.63 4.13 -1.89
CA MET A 26 -6.79 4.98 -2.13
C MET A 26 -6.37 6.44 -2.08
N PRO A 27 -5.85 7.01 -3.19
CA PRO A 27 -5.44 8.41 -3.24
C PRO A 27 -6.57 9.38 -2.87
N ALA A 28 -7.82 9.05 -3.24
CA ALA A 28 -9.00 9.85 -2.92
C ALA A 28 -9.22 10.09 -1.42
N THR A 29 -8.84 9.13 -0.57
CA THR A 29 -8.95 9.23 0.91
C THR A 29 -7.61 9.43 1.60
N LYS A 30 -6.53 9.59 0.82
CA LYS A 30 -5.14 9.67 1.31
C LYS A 30 -4.74 8.49 2.20
N ARG A 31 -5.34 7.30 2.00
CA ARG A 31 -5.09 6.10 2.81
C ARG A 31 -4.51 4.99 1.95
N ALA A 32 -3.57 4.25 2.53
CA ALA A 32 -3.03 3.03 1.96
C ALA A 32 -3.02 1.93 3.03
N LEU A 33 -3.57 0.76 2.70
CA LEU A 33 -3.51 -0.42 3.53
C LEU A 33 -2.55 -1.42 2.90
N VAL A 34 -1.52 -1.82 3.64
CA VAL A 34 -0.57 -2.86 3.23
C VAL A 34 -0.76 -4.06 4.13
N VAL A 35 -1.23 -5.17 3.55
CA VAL A 35 -1.42 -6.44 4.23
C VAL A 35 -0.33 -7.40 3.77
N ILE A 36 0.38 -7.96 4.73
CA ILE A 36 1.47 -8.91 4.49
C ILE A 36 1.05 -10.26 5.01
N LEU A 37 1.16 -11.26 4.16
CA LEU A 37 1.03 -12.65 4.51
C LEU A 37 2.43 -13.18 4.84
N ASP A 38 2.68 -13.54 6.09
CA ASP A 38 3.94 -14.15 6.54
C ASP A 38 3.70 -15.22 7.60
N SER A 39 4.68 -16.10 7.81
CA SER A 39 4.60 -17.16 8.82
C SER A 39 4.68 -16.61 10.25
N VAL A 40 5.16 -15.38 10.44
CA VAL A 40 5.34 -14.74 11.74
C VAL A 40 4.51 -13.46 11.77
N ARG A 41 3.74 -13.23 12.85
CA ARG A 41 2.92 -12.01 13.03
C ARG A 41 3.73 -10.74 13.34
N THR A 42 5.05 -10.86 13.47
CA THR A 42 5.92 -9.73 13.80
C THR A 42 6.05 -8.81 12.60
N ASN A 43 5.72 -7.53 12.79
CA ASN A 43 5.93 -6.53 11.75
C ASN A 43 7.42 -6.22 11.60
N GLN A 44 8.03 -6.74 10.53
CA GLN A 44 9.41 -6.43 10.13
C GLN A 44 9.48 -5.39 9.01
N MET A 45 8.38 -4.71 8.70
CA MET A 45 8.37 -3.71 7.64
C MET A 45 9.11 -2.44 8.05
N PRO A 46 9.84 -1.83 7.12
CA PRO A 46 10.35 -0.48 7.30
C PRO A 46 9.19 0.51 7.37
N ASN A 47 9.47 1.69 7.91
CA ASN A 47 8.50 2.79 7.90
C ASN A 47 8.22 3.22 6.44
N LEU A 48 7.04 2.84 5.94
CA LEU A 48 6.63 3.10 4.56
C LEU A 48 6.50 4.59 4.24
N THR A 49 6.13 5.41 5.23
CA THR A 49 6.06 6.87 5.07
C THR A 49 7.44 7.44 4.76
N SER A 50 8.47 7.02 5.51
CA SER A 50 9.85 7.42 5.28
C SER A 50 10.38 6.91 3.94
N LEU A 51 10.02 5.68 3.56
CA LEU A 51 10.45 5.06 2.30
C LEU A 51 9.90 5.82 1.09
N ILE A 52 8.61 6.17 1.11
CA ILE A 52 7.99 6.96 0.04
C ILE A 52 8.56 8.37 -0.02
N ALA A 53 8.82 9.01 1.12
CA ALA A 53 9.46 10.32 1.15
C ALA A 53 10.86 10.27 0.51
N ALA A 54 11.67 9.27 0.87
CA ALA A 54 12.98 9.06 0.26
C ALA A 54 12.89 8.78 -1.25
N GLU A 55 11.92 7.96 -1.69
CA GLU A 55 11.74 7.66 -3.11
C GLU A 55 11.24 8.88 -3.90
N LYS A 56 10.39 9.73 -3.30
CA LYS A 56 9.97 11.02 -3.89
C LYS A 56 11.18 11.94 -4.10
N THR A 57 12.02 12.12 -3.08
CA THR A 57 13.25 12.92 -3.18
C THR A 57 14.18 12.36 -4.26
N ALA A 58 14.35 11.03 -4.32
CA ALA A 58 15.16 10.39 -5.34
C ALA A 58 14.60 10.59 -6.77
N LYS A 59 13.28 10.59 -6.95
CA LYS A 59 12.62 10.84 -8.25
C LYS A 59 12.68 12.31 -8.66
N LEU A 60 12.56 13.22 -7.69
CA LEU A 60 12.74 14.66 -7.92
C LEU A 60 14.18 14.96 -8.37
N ASN A 61 15.17 14.36 -7.70
CA ASN A 61 16.59 14.48 -8.08
C ASN A 61 16.90 13.87 -9.46
N LYS A 62 16.08 12.92 -9.93
CA LYS A 62 16.19 12.33 -11.27
C LYS A 62 15.49 13.15 -12.36
N GLY A 63 14.95 14.32 -12.03
CA GLY A 63 14.34 15.24 -13.00
C GLY A 63 12.93 14.88 -13.44
N LYS A 64 12.18 14.09 -12.67
CA LYS A 64 10.74 13.92 -12.90
C LYS A 64 9.96 15.13 -12.39
N ASP A 65 9.02 15.60 -13.19
CA ASP A 65 8.09 16.66 -12.80
C ASP A 65 7.26 16.26 -11.58
N ALA A 66 7.13 17.19 -10.63
CA ALA A 66 6.40 16.99 -9.39
C ALA A 66 4.91 16.67 -9.61
N ASP A 67 4.38 17.03 -10.79
CA ASP A 67 2.97 16.85 -11.18
C ASP A 67 2.63 15.40 -11.56
N GLU A 68 3.64 14.58 -11.92
CA GLU A 68 3.45 13.13 -12.11
C GLU A 68 3.50 12.34 -10.80
N LEU A 69 4.07 12.94 -9.75
CA LEU A 69 4.22 12.28 -8.47
C LEU A 69 2.91 12.43 -7.69
N PRO A 70 2.46 11.38 -6.99
CA PRO A 70 1.29 11.52 -6.13
C PRO A 70 1.58 12.60 -5.07
N GLU A 71 0.95 13.77 -5.22
CA GLU A 71 1.00 14.90 -4.28
C GLU A 71 0.58 14.48 -2.86
N THR A 72 -0.13 13.36 -2.77
CA THR A 72 -0.79 12.89 -1.57
C THR A 72 0.20 12.27 -0.58
N GLU A 73 0.33 12.87 0.59
CA GLU A 73 0.80 12.17 1.80
C GLU A 73 -0.18 11.04 2.11
N LEU A 74 0.21 9.82 1.74
CA LEU A 74 -0.57 8.61 2.03
C LEU A 74 -0.30 8.19 3.47
N SER A 75 -1.35 8.03 4.26
CA SER A 75 -1.28 7.37 5.56
C SER A 75 -1.25 5.86 5.34
N PHE A 76 -0.12 5.23 5.67
CA PHE A 76 0.08 3.79 5.54
C PHE A 76 -0.33 3.06 6.81
N GLU A 77 -1.28 2.13 6.68
CA GLU A 77 -1.60 1.15 7.70
C GLU A 77 -0.99 -0.19 7.28
N VAL A 78 -0.12 -0.76 8.11
CA VAL A 78 0.52 -2.06 7.86
C VAL A 78 -0.08 -3.11 8.77
N ARG A 79 -0.55 -4.21 8.16
CA ARG A 79 -1.10 -5.37 8.87
C ARG A 79 -0.32 -6.61 8.45
N VAL A 80 0.09 -7.42 9.42
CA VAL A 80 0.72 -8.72 9.17
C VAL A 80 -0.25 -9.81 9.58
N GLU A 81 -0.55 -10.70 8.64
CA GLU A 81 -1.47 -11.82 8.81
C GLU A 81 -0.74 -13.13 8.49
N THR A 82 -1.16 -14.20 9.14
CA THR A 82 -0.59 -15.54 8.93
C THR A 82 -1.42 -16.39 7.97
N GLU A 83 -2.68 -16.00 7.74
CA GLU A 83 -3.61 -16.73 6.88
C GLU A 83 -4.10 -15.84 5.74
N PHE A 84 -4.11 -16.41 4.53
CA PHE A 84 -4.57 -15.71 3.34
C PHE A 84 -6.04 -15.24 3.46
N ARG A 85 -6.91 -16.04 4.09
CA ARG A 85 -8.31 -15.64 4.33
C ARG A 85 -8.41 -14.41 5.23
N GLN A 86 -7.55 -14.29 6.24
CA GLN A 86 -7.51 -13.13 7.12
C GLN A 86 -7.05 -11.90 6.33
N ALA A 87 -6.03 -12.05 5.50
CA ALA A 87 -5.55 -10.98 4.62
C ALA A 87 -6.66 -10.48 3.66
N CYS A 88 -7.37 -11.39 2.98
CA CYS A 88 -8.50 -11.02 2.12
C CYS A 88 -9.62 -10.30 2.89
N ARG A 89 -9.93 -10.73 4.13
CA ARG A 89 -10.94 -10.08 4.98
C ARG A 89 -10.54 -8.64 5.33
N GLN A 90 -9.27 -8.37 5.59
CA GLN A 90 -8.80 -7.01 5.87
C GLN A 90 -9.00 -6.10 4.66
N ILE A 91 -8.65 -6.57 3.46
CA ILE A 91 -8.84 -5.81 2.22
C ILE A 91 -10.32 -5.59 1.94
N GLN A 92 -11.14 -6.62 2.12
CA GLN A 92 -12.58 -6.52 1.92
C GLN A 92 -13.21 -5.50 2.89
N ARG A 93 -12.80 -5.49 4.16
CA ARG A 93 -13.23 -4.47 5.14
C ARG A 93 -12.82 -3.07 4.72
N ALA A 94 -11.58 -2.89 4.25
CA ALA A 94 -11.10 -1.60 3.79
C ALA A 94 -11.88 -1.09 2.56
N LEU A 95 -12.19 -1.97 1.61
CA LEU A 95 -13.03 -1.65 0.45
C LEU A 95 -14.48 -1.35 0.85
N GLN A 96 -15.04 -2.07 1.81
CA GLN A 96 -16.38 -1.80 2.33
C GLN A 96 -16.47 -0.46 3.05
N ALA A 97 -15.42 -0.09 3.81
CA ALA A 97 -15.33 1.20 4.48
C ALA A 97 -15.19 2.39 3.50
N TYR A 98 -14.83 2.12 2.24
CA TYR A 98 -14.75 3.14 1.18
C TYR A 98 -16.09 3.41 0.48
N ARG A 99 -17.09 2.50 0.62
CA ARG A 99 -18.39 2.63 -0.07
C ARG A 99 -19.09 3.95 0.22
#